data_AF-A0ABD3QYD6-F1
#
_entry.id   AF-A0ABD3QYD6-F1
#
_cell.length_a   1.000
_cell.length_b   1.000
_cell.length_c   1.000
_cell.angle_alpha   90.00
_cell.angle_beta   90.00
_cell.angle_gamma   90.00
#
_symmetry.space_group_name_H-M   'P 1'
#
loop_
_entity.id
_entity.type
_entity.pdbx_description
1 polymer ?
#
loop_
_entity_poly.entity_id
_entity_poly.type
_entity_poly.pdbx_seq_one_letter_code
_entity_poly.pdbx_strand_id
1 'polypeptide(L)'
;MARSKTTKQKNTEPKASAASPAAPKSSSKRPKSTDEMTLWELFTAHPLIYVGKFILVPYMLYLSYYFIPLQHPQSISKVTLGLIRLRPAVHGANDTSRQVLILASQSSGTVQMTRELNDLLGLEIGHETVDAAWNYVRDGSISWFHGIRFLTQPNTKEGLLSSITGICNDDFLTRFNMGFHPAEYGPPKGKCSYRSKWNDCWKAECFRILLDEWGCSIKGDCGVKFKYNLHQVRNPLRTIESLVVKFCIGGVEGQVQPALLAYAGSMFLFHDFSQDTCIEAAGYFLVYYHEAMIAARKRGEIDAFYRIEDTSACRVAEMAGLFSLDTTVYEPNYRKVQKICREGNENHPAMQVVKQQLNKVNLDQVHLGWGDLHGGMHGSKRKNGDTTLEKKVRNLYKVLGYDERQELEVGVVLPKPSAGQEL
;
A
#
# COMPACT_ATOMS: atom_id res chain seq x y z
N MET A 1 -57.60 22.70 -19.76
CA MET A 1 -57.65 24.06 -19.21
C MET A 1 -56.21 24.52 -18.92
N ALA A 2 -55.87 25.74 -19.38
CA ALA A 2 -54.66 26.56 -19.13
C ALA A 2 -53.27 25.86 -19.27
N ARG A 3 -52.60 25.85 -20.45
CA ARG A 3 -51.91 26.92 -21.21
C ARG A 3 -50.85 27.73 -20.43
N SER A 4 -49.59 27.31 -20.63
CA SER A 4 -48.36 28.03 -20.34
C SER A 4 -48.27 29.33 -21.15
N LYS A 5 -47.97 30.44 -20.47
CA LYS A 5 -47.80 31.78 -21.06
C LYS A 5 -46.32 32.08 -21.25
N THR A 6 -45.95 32.23 -22.52
CA THR A 6 -44.76 32.89 -23.02
C THR A 6 -44.86 34.40 -22.80
N THR A 7 -43.79 35.02 -22.27
CA THR A 7 -43.64 36.49 -22.29
C THR A 7 -42.47 36.85 -23.19
N LYS A 8 -42.82 37.42 -24.34
CA LYS A 8 -41.97 38.23 -25.22
C LYS A 8 -41.69 39.57 -24.54
N GLN A 9 -40.46 40.05 -24.62
CA GLN A 9 -40.19 41.48 -24.58
C GLN A 9 -39.33 41.85 -25.80
N LYS A 10 -39.77 42.89 -26.50
CA LYS A 10 -39.26 43.38 -27.78
C LYS A 10 -38.90 44.86 -27.60
N ASN A 11 -37.99 45.32 -28.48
CA ASN A 11 -37.57 46.69 -28.82
C ASN A 11 -36.20 47.03 -28.19
N THR A 12 -35.22 47.59 -28.90
CA THR A 12 -35.31 48.56 -30.01
C THR A 12 -34.01 48.55 -30.84
N GLU A 13 -34.08 48.70 -32.16
CA GLU A 13 -32.94 49.04 -33.02
C GLU A 13 -32.46 50.49 -32.75
N PRO A 14 -31.16 50.78 -32.93
CA PRO A 14 -30.78 51.46 -34.17
C PRO A 14 -29.48 50.96 -34.83
N LYS A 15 -29.54 50.99 -36.16
CA LYS A 15 -28.49 51.05 -37.20
C LYS A 15 -26.99 51.07 -36.81
N ALA A 16 -26.28 50.33 -37.66
CA ALA A 16 -24.92 50.55 -38.19
C ALA A 16 -23.74 50.07 -37.34
N SER A 17 -23.17 48.92 -37.72
CA SER A 17 -21.91 48.85 -38.48
C SER A 17 -21.44 47.40 -38.54
N ALA A 18 -20.96 46.97 -39.69
CA ALA A 18 -20.48 45.63 -39.93
C ALA A 18 -19.19 45.36 -39.12
N ALA A 19 -19.20 44.30 -38.30
CA ALA A 19 -17.99 43.63 -37.84
C ALA A 19 -18.30 42.14 -37.62
N SER A 20 -17.91 41.31 -38.59
CA SER A 20 -17.89 39.85 -38.43
C SER A 20 -16.86 39.46 -37.37
N PRO A 21 -17.18 38.60 -36.39
CA PRO A 21 -16.18 37.98 -35.54
C PRO A 21 -15.41 36.94 -36.36
N ALA A 22 -14.10 37.16 -36.47
CA ALA A 22 -13.18 36.28 -37.16
C ALA A 22 -13.18 34.88 -36.53
N ALA A 23 -13.55 33.89 -37.34
CA ALA A 23 -13.25 32.49 -37.09
C ALA A 23 -11.74 32.29 -36.93
N PRO A 24 -11.29 31.34 -36.08
CA PRO A 24 -9.87 31.05 -35.91
C PRO A 24 -9.30 30.59 -37.26
N LYS A 25 -8.33 31.34 -37.79
CA LYS A 25 -7.56 30.94 -38.97
C LYS A 25 -6.79 29.67 -38.63
N SER A 26 -7.34 28.50 -38.98
CA SER A 26 -6.57 27.28 -39.10
C SER A 26 -5.57 27.50 -40.23
N SER A 27 -4.32 27.85 -39.89
CA SER A 27 -3.22 27.79 -40.83
C SER A 27 -2.93 26.32 -41.14
N SER A 28 -3.72 25.76 -42.06
CA SER A 28 -3.41 24.53 -42.75
C SER A 28 -2.12 24.77 -43.54
N LYS A 29 -0.98 24.46 -42.92
CA LYS A 29 0.28 24.34 -43.63
C LYS A 29 0.10 23.19 -44.60
N ARG A 30 -0.01 23.50 -45.90
CA ARG A 30 0.07 22.51 -46.96
C ARG A 30 1.31 21.63 -46.72
N PRO A 31 1.20 20.30 -46.78
CA PRO A 31 2.38 19.43 -46.72
C PRO A 31 3.32 19.87 -47.85
N LYS A 32 4.58 20.20 -47.49
CA LYS A 32 5.62 20.53 -48.48
C LYS A 32 5.77 19.36 -49.44
N SER A 33 5.96 19.68 -50.73
CA SER A 33 6.33 18.70 -51.73
C SER A 33 7.61 17.97 -51.30
N THR A 34 7.71 16.67 -51.59
CA THR A 34 8.91 15.86 -51.30
C THR A 34 10.18 16.43 -51.96
N ASP A 35 10.03 17.22 -53.02
CA ASP A 35 11.14 17.86 -53.75
C ASP A 35 11.71 19.09 -53.02
N GLU A 36 11.02 19.62 -52.00
CA GLU A 36 11.46 20.78 -51.20
C GLU A 36 11.99 20.39 -49.82
N MET A 37 11.96 19.10 -49.47
CA MET A 37 12.47 18.62 -48.18
C MET A 37 13.99 18.45 -48.25
N THR A 38 14.69 19.02 -47.28
CA THR A 38 16.11 18.70 -47.09
C THR A 38 16.28 17.22 -46.77
N LEU A 39 17.44 16.65 -47.12
CA LEU A 39 17.75 15.23 -46.87
C LEU A 39 17.59 14.86 -45.38
N TRP A 40 17.81 15.83 -44.48
CA TRP A 40 17.57 15.71 -43.04
C TRP A 40 16.08 15.71 -42.66
N GLU A 41 15.24 16.51 -43.31
CA GLU A 41 13.78 16.48 -43.13
C GLU A 41 13.19 15.16 -43.65
N LEU A 42 13.67 14.66 -44.79
CA LEU A 42 13.25 13.36 -45.32
C LEU A 42 13.67 12.20 -44.40
N PHE A 43 14.88 12.27 -43.85
CA PHE A 43 15.39 11.30 -42.88
C PHE A 43 14.58 11.35 -41.56
N THR A 44 14.36 12.53 -40.99
CA THR A 44 13.62 12.66 -39.72
C THR A 44 12.12 12.41 -39.84
N ALA A 45 11.53 12.62 -41.04
CA ALA A 45 10.14 12.27 -41.34
C ALA A 45 9.96 10.77 -41.64
N HIS A 46 11.04 10.00 -41.81
CA HIS A 46 10.94 8.57 -42.07
C HIS A 46 10.27 7.87 -40.87
N PRO A 47 9.21 7.06 -41.09
CA PRO A 47 8.46 6.43 -40.00
C PRO A 47 9.32 5.64 -39.02
N LEU A 48 10.37 4.95 -39.50
CA LEU A 48 11.32 4.22 -38.64
C LEU A 48 12.14 5.13 -37.71
N ILE A 49 12.51 6.33 -38.16
CA ILE A 49 13.29 7.29 -37.35
C ILE A 49 12.37 7.97 -36.36
N TYR A 50 11.14 8.27 -36.76
CA TYR A 50 10.10 8.73 -35.86
C TYR A 50 9.83 7.70 -34.75
N VAL A 51 9.55 6.44 -35.10
CA VAL A 51 9.37 5.33 -34.14
C VAL A 51 10.62 5.13 -33.28
N GLY A 52 11.81 5.19 -33.87
CA GLY A 52 13.07 5.09 -33.14
C GLY A 52 13.21 6.17 -32.08
N LYS A 53 13.02 7.43 -32.46
CA LYS A 53 13.20 8.59 -31.58
C LYS A 53 12.12 8.71 -30.51
N PHE A 54 10.85 8.48 -30.85
CA PHE A 54 9.72 8.74 -29.94
C PHE A 54 9.23 7.52 -29.18
N ILE A 55 9.58 6.31 -29.62
CA ILE A 55 9.16 5.06 -28.96
C ILE A 55 10.39 4.31 -28.44
N LEU A 56 11.33 3.94 -29.31
CA LEU A 56 12.45 3.07 -28.91
C LEU A 56 13.41 3.76 -27.95
N VAL A 57 13.80 5.02 -28.18
CA VAL A 57 14.72 5.73 -27.29
C VAL A 57 14.12 5.92 -25.88
N PRO A 58 12.90 6.47 -25.71
CA PRO A 58 12.28 6.55 -24.39
C PRO A 58 12.12 5.18 -23.73
N TYR A 59 11.77 4.13 -24.49
CA TYR A 59 11.64 2.78 -23.96
C TYR A 59 12.98 2.19 -23.52
N MET A 60 14.05 2.39 -24.28
CA MET A 60 15.40 1.95 -23.92
C MET A 60 15.93 2.73 -22.72
N LEU A 61 15.68 4.04 -22.63
CA LEU A 61 16.01 4.84 -21.45
C LEU A 61 15.24 4.36 -20.22
N TYR A 62 13.95 4.10 -20.37
CA TYR A 62 13.10 3.51 -19.34
C TYR A 62 13.69 2.17 -18.87
N LEU A 63 13.92 1.22 -19.78
CA LEU A 63 14.52 -0.08 -19.44
C LEU A 63 15.92 0.05 -18.84
N SER A 64 16.75 0.96 -19.34
CA SER A 64 18.09 1.22 -18.80
C SER A 64 18.02 1.76 -17.38
N TYR A 65 17.04 2.62 -17.08
CA TYR A 65 16.79 3.10 -15.73
C TYR A 65 16.41 1.96 -14.76
N TYR A 66 15.53 1.04 -15.18
CA TYR A 66 15.22 -0.14 -14.36
C TYR A 66 16.42 -1.08 -14.22
N PHE A 67 17.13 -1.33 -15.31
CA PHE A 67 18.19 -2.32 -15.31
C PHE A 67 19.44 -1.83 -14.57
N ILE A 68 19.84 -0.58 -14.79
CA ILE A 68 21.10 -0.05 -14.28
C ILE A 68 20.92 0.54 -12.86
N PRO A 69 20.19 1.66 -12.65
CA PRO A 69 19.92 2.17 -11.30
C PRO A 69 19.25 1.18 -10.34
N LEU A 70 18.24 0.42 -10.78
CA LEU A 70 17.46 -0.42 -9.87
C LEU A 70 18.03 -1.83 -9.74
N GLN A 71 18.19 -2.60 -10.81
CA GLN A 71 18.61 -4.00 -10.70
C GLN A 71 20.12 -4.20 -10.54
N HIS A 72 20.92 -3.33 -11.16
CA HIS A 72 22.39 -3.44 -11.18
C HIS A 72 23.10 -2.14 -10.78
N PRO A 73 22.77 -1.53 -9.63
CA PRO A 73 23.38 -0.28 -9.21
C PRO A 73 24.92 -0.38 -9.12
N GLN A 74 25.44 -1.59 -8.88
CA GLN A 74 26.86 -1.91 -8.81
C GLN A 74 27.60 -1.60 -10.10
N SER A 75 26.91 -1.63 -11.25
CA SER A 75 27.51 -1.30 -12.54
C SER A 75 27.92 0.18 -12.58
N ILE A 76 27.11 1.07 -12.02
CA ILE A 76 27.45 2.50 -11.94
C ILE A 76 28.57 2.74 -10.94
N SER A 77 28.52 2.09 -9.78
CA SER A 77 29.61 2.21 -8.81
C SER A 77 30.94 1.70 -9.36
N LYS A 78 30.94 0.59 -10.11
CA LYS A 78 32.14 0.08 -10.80
C LYS A 78 32.68 1.07 -11.84
N VAL A 79 31.82 1.59 -12.72
CA VAL A 79 32.22 2.53 -13.78
C VAL A 79 32.72 3.86 -13.19
N THR A 80 32.13 4.30 -12.09
CA THR A 80 32.53 5.54 -11.41
C THR A 80 33.63 5.35 -10.37
N LEU A 81 34.28 4.17 -10.32
CA LEU A 81 35.31 3.82 -9.33
C LEU A 81 34.88 4.10 -7.88
N GLY A 82 33.59 3.89 -7.58
CA GLY A 82 33.01 4.09 -6.26
C GLY A 82 32.57 5.52 -5.94
N LEU A 83 32.77 6.49 -6.84
CA LEU A 83 32.38 7.88 -6.63
C LEU A 83 30.86 8.07 -6.55
N ILE A 84 30.09 7.31 -7.33
CA ILE A 84 28.63 7.37 -7.33
C ILE A 84 28.07 6.01 -6.90
N ARG A 85 27.38 5.99 -5.76
CA ARG A 85 26.65 4.82 -5.25
C ARG A 85 25.16 5.15 -5.26
N LEU A 86 24.47 4.83 -6.36
CA LEU A 86 23.04 5.08 -6.48
C LEU A 86 22.21 4.31 -5.45
N ARG A 87 22.66 3.10 -5.09
CA ARG A 87 22.00 2.25 -4.09
C ARG A 87 22.94 1.80 -2.97
N PRO A 88 23.32 2.67 -2.02
CA PRO A 88 24.25 2.32 -0.95
C PRO A 88 23.77 1.13 -0.11
N ALA A 89 22.46 1.06 0.16
CA ALA A 89 21.82 -0.06 0.88
C ALA A 89 21.81 -1.39 0.10
N VAL A 90 22.15 -1.38 -1.19
CA VAL A 90 22.36 -2.59 -2.02
C VAL A 90 23.87 -2.85 -2.22
N HIS A 91 24.72 -1.85 -1.99
CA HIS A 91 26.18 -1.93 -2.09
C HIS A 91 26.78 -2.38 -0.76
N GLY A 92 26.36 -3.55 -0.30
CA GLY A 92 26.81 -4.12 0.95
C GLY A 92 26.29 -5.54 1.04
N ALA A 93 27.13 -6.49 0.66
CA ALA A 93 26.87 -7.89 0.91
C ALA A 93 26.67 -8.10 2.42
N ASN A 94 25.57 -8.78 2.77
CA ASN A 94 25.30 -9.47 4.04
C ASN A 94 25.18 -8.68 5.36
N ASP A 95 25.67 -7.45 5.50
CA ASP A 95 25.78 -6.79 6.83
C ASP A 95 25.08 -5.43 7.03
N THR A 96 24.56 -4.77 5.99
CA THR A 96 23.85 -3.50 6.20
C THR A 96 22.36 -3.73 6.29
N SER A 97 21.84 -3.85 7.52
CA SER A 97 20.40 -3.78 7.78
C SER A 97 19.81 -2.51 7.18
N ARG A 98 18.59 -2.60 6.64
CA ARG A 98 17.79 -1.40 6.32
C ARG A 98 17.40 -0.70 7.61
N GLN A 99 17.01 0.56 7.55
CA GLN A 99 16.70 1.26 8.79
C GLN A 99 15.45 0.68 9.44
N VAL A 100 14.32 0.61 8.72
CA VAL A 100 13.03 0.32 9.37
C VAL A 100 12.11 -0.60 8.57
N LEU A 101 11.49 -1.55 9.26
CA LEU A 101 10.29 -2.25 8.80
C LEU A 101 9.11 -1.84 9.68
N ILE A 102 8.08 -1.28 9.08
CA ILE A 102 6.84 -0.91 9.76
C ILE A 102 5.77 -1.94 9.40
N LEU A 103 5.38 -2.73 10.39
CA LEU A 103 4.33 -3.74 10.29
C LEU A 103 2.99 -3.10 10.60
N ALA A 104 1.96 -3.42 9.84
CA ALA A 104 0.63 -2.93 10.11
C ALA A 104 -0.42 -3.91 9.59
N SER A 105 -1.63 -3.92 10.13
CA SER A 105 -2.71 -4.69 9.51
C SER A 105 -3.13 -4.08 8.16
N GLN A 106 -3.76 -4.88 7.29
CA GLN A 106 -4.35 -4.34 6.06
C GLN A 106 -5.36 -3.23 6.40
N SER A 107 -5.39 -2.19 5.56
CA SER A 107 -6.33 -1.06 5.70
C SER A 107 -6.15 -0.23 6.99
N SER A 108 -4.99 -0.33 7.66
CA SER A 108 -4.61 0.48 8.82
C SER A 108 -3.97 1.84 8.47
N GLY A 109 -3.96 2.24 7.20
CA GLY A 109 -3.43 3.52 6.73
C GLY A 109 -1.93 3.50 6.34
N THR A 110 -1.40 2.35 5.93
CA THR A 110 0.01 2.17 5.51
C THR A 110 0.40 3.04 4.31
N VAL A 111 -0.51 3.22 3.34
CA VAL A 111 -0.30 4.09 2.18
C VAL A 111 -0.07 5.54 2.61
N GLN A 112 -0.86 6.03 3.56
CA GLN A 112 -0.78 7.39 4.06
C GLN A 112 0.56 7.61 4.74
N MET A 113 0.93 6.75 5.71
CA MET A 113 2.22 6.86 6.38
C MET A 113 3.40 6.76 5.40
N THR A 114 3.32 5.87 4.41
CA THR A 114 4.38 5.76 3.38
C THR A 114 4.54 7.08 2.60
N ARG A 115 3.43 7.71 2.19
CA ARG A 115 3.48 9.02 1.52
C ARG A 115 4.04 10.11 2.43
N GLU A 116 3.62 10.17 3.69
CA GLU A 116 4.09 11.20 4.63
C GLU A 116 5.62 11.10 4.85
N LEU A 117 6.14 9.87 5.04
CA LEU A 117 7.59 9.64 5.16
C LEU A 117 8.34 9.99 3.87
N ASN A 118 7.78 9.67 2.71
CA ASN A 118 8.43 9.93 1.43
C ASN A 118 8.38 11.43 1.05
N ASP A 119 7.18 12.02 1.06
CA ASP A 119 6.93 13.36 0.54
C ASP A 119 7.44 14.44 1.50
N LEU A 120 7.24 14.27 2.81
CA LEU A 120 7.61 15.30 3.79
C LEU A 120 9.06 15.16 4.28
N LEU A 121 9.55 13.93 4.45
CA LEU A 121 10.90 13.69 4.97
C LEU A 121 11.91 13.37 3.86
N GLY A 122 11.46 13.04 2.65
CA GLY A 122 12.34 12.62 1.55
C GLY A 122 12.95 11.24 1.76
N LEU A 123 12.35 10.41 2.62
CA LEU A 123 12.77 9.04 2.81
C LEU A 123 12.35 8.18 1.61
N GLU A 124 13.04 7.08 1.39
CA GLU A 124 12.71 6.10 0.36
C GLU A 124 12.15 4.86 1.04
N ILE A 125 10.89 4.99 1.49
CA ILE A 125 10.13 3.92 2.14
C ILE A 125 9.19 3.27 1.12
N GLY A 126 9.24 1.93 1.03
CA GLY A 126 8.39 1.14 0.15
C GLY A 126 7.06 0.78 0.81
N HIS A 127 5.98 0.80 0.05
CA HIS A 127 4.68 0.27 0.49
C HIS A 127 4.54 -1.18 0.01
N GLU A 128 4.41 -2.12 0.93
CA GLU A 128 4.33 -3.58 0.71
C GLU A 128 5.53 -4.23 0.00
N THR A 129 6.63 -3.49 -0.21
CA THR A 129 7.82 -3.99 -0.91
C THR A 129 9.10 -3.82 -0.10
N VAL A 130 9.95 -4.83 -0.16
CA VAL A 130 11.29 -4.88 0.43
C VAL A 130 12.28 -5.19 -0.69
N ASP A 131 12.67 -4.14 -1.41
CA ASP A 131 13.39 -4.22 -2.69
C ASP A 131 12.54 -4.83 -3.79
N ALA A 132 12.02 -4.04 -4.72
CA ALA A 132 11.44 -4.60 -5.94
C ALA A 132 12.27 -4.14 -7.12
N ALA A 133 12.25 -4.92 -8.20
CA ALA A 133 12.84 -4.46 -9.45
C ALA A 133 12.20 -3.17 -9.98
N TRP A 134 11.01 -2.83 -9.51
CA TRP A 134 10.23 -1.65 -9.91
C TRP A 134 10.38 -0.46 -8.97
N ASN A 135 10.70 -0.70 -7.70
CA ASN A 135 10.69 0.32 -6.65
C ASN A 135 12.00 0.28 -5.88
N TYR A 136 12.65 1.44 -5.78
CA TYR A 136 13.81 1.58 -4.91
C TYR A 136 13.36 1.86 -3.48
N VAL A 137 13.74 0.97 -2.57
CA VAL A 137 13.36 1.02 -1.16
C VAL A 137 14.62 1.01 -0.31
N ARG A 138 15.26 2.17 -0.16
CA ARG A 138 16.53 2.31 0.55
C ARG A 138 16.37 2.26 2.06
N ASP A 139 15.45 3.07 2.58
CA ASP A 139 15.45 3.41 4.00
C ASP A 139 14.62 2.40 4.79
N GLY A 140 13.61 1.78 4.20
CA GLY A 140 12.74 0.87 4.92
C GLY A 140 11.46 0.52 4.19
N SER A 141 10.59 -0.28 4.81
CA SER A 141 9.32 -0.66 4.21
C SER A 141 8.18 -0.52 5.21
N ILE A 142 6.98 -0.19 4.72
CA ILE A 142 5.73 -0.36 5.45
C ILE A 142 4.97 -1.48 4.79
N SER A 143 4.72 -2.56 5.53
CA SER A 143 4.01 -3.69 4.95
C SER A 143 3.21 -4.48 5.96
N TRP A 144 2.02 -4.88 5.54
CA TRP A 144 1.20 -5.82 6.28
C TRP A 144 1.65 -7.27 6.07
N PHE A 145 2.02 -7.62 4.83
CA PHE A 145 2.34 -9.01 4.49
C PHE A 145 3.66 -9.47 5.14
N HIS A 146 4.62 -8.55 5.34
CA HIS A 146 5.86 -8.84 6.06
C HIS A 146 5.65 -9.23 7.53
N GLY A 147 4.42 -9.12 8.06
CA GLY A 147 4.03 -9.69 9.35
C GLY A 147 4.26 -11.21 9.44
N ILE A 148 4.29 -11.94 8.32
CA ILE A 148 4.61 -13.38 8.29
C ILE A 148 5.95 -13.73 8.96
N ARG A 149 6.89 -12.76 8.98
CA ARG A 149 8.22 -12.92 9.59
C ARG A 149 8.17 -13.13 11.10
N PHE A 150 7.08 -12.73 11.74
CA PHE A 150 6.90 -12.69 13.19
C PHE A 150 5.85 -13.72 13.68
N LEU A 151 5.26 -14.49 12.76
CA LEU A 151 4.31 -15.54 13.10
C LEU A 151 5.05 -16.76 13.66
N THR A 152 4.59 -17.25 14.81
CA THR A 152 5.03 -18.51 15.41
C THR A 152 4.24 -19.72 14.91
N GLN A 153 3.11 -19.45 14.26
CA GLN A 153 2.24 -20.46 13.69
C GLN A 153 2.38 -20.48 12.16
N PRO A 154 2.13 -21.61 11.51
CA PRO A 154 1.91 -22.93 12.12
C PRO A 154 3.20 -23.50 12.72
N ASN A 155 3.07 -24.24 13.82
CA ASN A 155 4.19 -24.83 14.55
C ASN A 155 4.63 -26.21 14.02
N THR A 156 3.94 -26.75 13.01
CA THR A 156 4.30 -28.01 12.32
C THR A 156 4.77 -27.74 10.90
N LYS A 157 5.62 -28.63 10.37
CA LYS A 157 6.12 -28.53 9.00
C LYS A 157 4.98 -28.71 8.00
N GLU A 158 4.06 -29.62 8.28
CA GLU A 158 2.88 -29.92 7.46
C GLU A 158 1.94 -28.71 7.43
N GLY A 159 1.72 -28.07 8.59
CA GLY A 159 0.96 -26.83 8.67
C GLY A 159 1.62 -25.74 7.83
N LEU A 160 2.94 -25.54 7.96
CA LEU A 160 3.65 -24.51 7.20
C LEU A 160 3.51 -24.72 5.70
N LEU A 161 3.70 -25.96 5.23
CA LEU A 161 3.52 -26.29 3.82
C LEU A 161 2.07 -26.07 3.37
N SER A 162 1.07 -26.39 4.20
CA SER A 162 -0.33 -26.11 3.92
C SER A 162 -0.61 -24.60 3.79
N SER A 163 -0.10 -23.79 4.71
CA SER A 163 -0.20 -22.33 4.67
C SER A 163 0.41 -21.74 3.40
N ILE A 164 1.64 -22.15 3.06
CA ILE A 164 2.34 -21.68 1.87
C ILE A 164 1.61 -22.13 0.60
N THR A 165 1.13 -23.37 0.58
CA THR A 165 0.35 -23.91 -0.56
C THR A 165 -0.92 -23.10 -0.76
N GLY A 166 -1.65 -22.78 0.32
CA GLY A 166 -2.85 -21.96 0.27
C GLY A 166 -2.57 -20.55 -0.28
N ILE A 167 -1.43 -19.94 0.06
CA ILE A 167 -1.08 -18.61 -0.47
C ILE A 167 -0.61 -18.67 -1.93
N CYS A 168 0.26 -19.62 -2.27
CA CYS A 168 0.93 -19.63 -3.57
C CYS A 168 0.11 -20.25 -4.70
N ASN A 169 -0.80 -21.18 -4.39
CA ASN A 169 -1.60 -21.89 -5.41
C ASN A 169 -3.02 -21.36 -5.57
N ASP A 170 -3.48 -20.47 -4.69
CA ASP A 170 -4.85 -19.96 -4.76
C ASP A 170 -5.01 -18.96 -5.92
N ASP A 171 -5.70 -19.37 -6.97
CA ASP A 171 -5.92 -18.59 -8.19
C ASP A 171 -6.66 -17.25 -7.95
N PHE A 172 -7.28 -17.00 -6.78
CA PHE A 172 -7.84 -15.69 -6.45
C PHE A 172 -6.76 -14.72 -5.96
N LEU A 173 -5.91 -15.16 -5.02
CA LEU A 173 -4.81 -14.33 -4.49
C LEU A 173 -3.90 -13.82 -5.61
N THR A 174 -3.71 -14.66 -6.62
CA THR A 174 -2.88 -14.38 -7.79
C THR A 174 -3.43 -13.33 -8.76
N ARG A 175 -4.75 -13.08 -8.73
CA ARG A 175 -5.43 -12.13 -9.63
C ARG A 175 -5.57 -10.74 -9.04
N PHE A 176 -5.75 -10.65 -7.73
CA PHE A 176 -6.15 -9.41 -7.08
C PHE A 176 -4.99 -8.64 -6.43
N ASN A 177 -3.78 -9.20 -6.41
CA ASN A 177 -2.60 -8.66 -5.71
C ASN A 177 -3.00 -8.07 -4.36
N MET A 178 -3.17 -8.92 -3.36
CA MET A 178 -3.59 -8.54 -2.00
C MET A 178 -2.56 -7.66 -1.25
N GLY A 179 -1.60 -7.06 -1.95
CA GLY A 179 -0.37 -6.49 -1.41
C GLY A 179 0.67 -7.57 -1.13
N PHE A 180 0.66 -8.62 -1.94
CA PHE A 180 1.72 -9.62 -1.97
C PHE A 180 1.94 -10.09 -3.41
N HIS A 181 3.12 -9.80 -3.92
CA HIS A 181 3.68 -10.42 -5.10
C HIS A 181 5.16 -10.78 -4.85
N PRO A 182 5.65 -11.96 -5.29
CA PRO A 182 7.05 -12.36 -5.11
C PRO A 182 8.07 -11.30 -5.55
N ALA A 183 7.76 -10.58 -6.62
CA ALA A 183 8.55 -9.44 -7.12
C ALA A 183 8.74 -8.29 -6.11
N GLU A 184 7.91 -8.19 -5.07
CA GLU A 184 7.97 -7.16 -4.04
C GLU A 184 9.11 -7.42 -3.04
N TYR A 185 9.67 -8.63 -3.01
CA TYR A 185 10.81 -9.05 -2.16
C TYR A 185 12.17 -9.02 -2.89
N GLY A 186 12.16 -8.80 -4.20
CA GLY A 186 13.37 -8.64 -4.98
C GLY A 186 13.23 -9.12 -6.41
N PRO A 187 14.31 -9.01 -7.19
CA PRO A 187 14.42 -9.73 -8.45
C PRO A 187 14.21 -11.24 -8.24
N PRO A 188 13.38 -11.92 -9.05
CA PRO A 188 13.08 -13.32 -8.85
C PRO A 188 14.33 -14.17 -9.07
N LYS A 189 14.63 -15.05 -8.12
CA LYS A 189 15.77 -15.98 -8.24
C LYS A 189 15.54 -16.97 -9.38
N GLY A 190 14.30 -17.38 -9.60
CA GLY A 190 13.87 -18.20 -10.75
C GLY A 190 13.88 -17.48 -12.10
N LYS A 191 14.32 -16.22 -12.18
CA LYS A 191 14.30 -15.38 -13.41
C LYS A 191 12.92 -15.28 -14.06
N CYS A 192 11.87 -15.29 -13.24
CA CYS A 192 10.49 -15.18 -13.73
C CYS A 192 10.28 -13.88 -14.50
N SER A 193 9.57 -13.98 -15.63
CA SER A 193 9.24 -12.81 -16.44
C SER A 193 8.21 -11.96 -15.72
N TYR A 194 8.52 -10.67 -15.53
CA TYR A 194 7.54 -9.71 -15.00
C TYR A 194 6.35 -9.46 -15.93
N ARG A 195 6.43 -9.87 -17.20
CA ARG A 195 5.30 -9.82 -18.14
C ARG A 195 4.33 -10.99 -17.95
N SER A 196 4.80 -12.08 -17.34
CA SER A 196 3.95 -13.22 -17.03
C SER A 196 3.09 -12.90 -15.81
N LYS A 197 1.80 -13.13 -15.93
CA LYS A 197 0.91 -13.25 -14.76
C LYS A 197 1.31 -14.49 -13.97
N TRP A 198 0.88 -14.57 -12.71
CA TRP A 198 1.21 -15.61 -11.74
C TRP A 198 1.13 -17.04 -12.30
N ASN A 199 2.24 -17.51 -12.85
CA ASN A 199 2.39 -18.81 -13.50
C ASN A 199 3.23 -19.73 -12.62
N ASP A 200 3.54 -20.93 -13.09
CA ASP A 200 4.31 -21.91 -12.31
C ASP A 200 5.68 -21.36 -11.84
N CYS A 201 6.29 -20.46 -12.62
CA CYS A 201 7.51 -19.77 -12.18
C CYS A 201 7.25 -18.88 -10.96
N TRP A 202 6.24 -18.01 -11.03
CA TRP A 202 5.87 -17.14 -9.91
C TRP A 202 5.35 -17.92 -8.70
N LYS A 203 4.65 -19.03 -8.91
CA LYS A 203 4.27 -19.97 -7.85
C LYS A 203 5.53 -20.51 -7.16
N ALA A 204 6.50 -21.03 -7.90
CA ALA A 204 7.76 -21.51 -7.34
C ALA A 204 8.53 -20.42 -6.58
N GLU A 205 8.57 -19.19 -7.11
CA GLU A 205 9.19 -18.05 -6.42
C GLU A 205 8.44 -17.68 -5.13
N CYS A 206 7.10 -17.74 -5.13
CA CYS A 206 6.28 -17.58 -3.94
C CYS A 206 6.62 -18.62 -2.87
N PHE A 207 6.64 -19.91 -3.23
CA PHE A 207 7.00 -20.99 -2.28
C PHE A 207 8.36 -20.73 -1.65
N ARG A 208 9.36 -20.36 -2.46
CA ARG A 208 10.71 -20.05 -1.98
C ARG A 208 10.70 -18.89 -1.00
N ILE A 209 10.08 -17.77 -1.37
CA ILE A 209 10.03 -16.58 -0.51
C ILE A 209 9.34 -16.89 0.81
N LEU A 210 8.18 -17.56 0.78
CA LEU A 210 7.45 -17.85 2.01
C LEU A 210 8.19 -18.86 2.90
N LEU A 211 8.90 -19.84 2.33
CA LEU A 211 9.75 -20.73 3.12
C LEU A 211 10.89 -19.97 3.82
N ASP A 212 11.51 -19.01 3.12
CA ASP A 212 12.62 -18.21 3.64
C ASP A 212 12.14 -17.16 4.67
N GLU A 213 10.96 -16.58 4.48
CA GLU A 213 10.49 -15.41 5.23
C GLU A 213 9.54 -15.77 6.38
N TRP A 214 8.89 -16.93 6.36
CA TRP A 214 7.93 -17.30 7.41
C TRP A 214 8.63 -17.57 8.75
N GLY A 215 8.27 -16.77 9.77
CA GLY A 215 8.85 -16.85 11.10
C GLY A 215 10.35 -16.57 11.14
N CYS A 216 10.95 -15.98 10.09
CA CYS A 216 12.39 -15.77 10.02
C CYS A 216 12.92 -14.83 11.11
N SER A 217 12.07 -13.92 11.62
CA SER A 217 12.46 -12.99 12.69
C SER A 217 12.74 -13.74 13.99
N ILE A 218 11.93 -14.77 14.26
CA ILE A 218 12.08 -15.65 15.42
C ILE A 218 13.35 -16.49 15.31
N LYS A 219 13.67 -16.95 14.09
CA LYS A 219 14.85 -17.78 13.79
C LYS A 219 16.15 -16.96 13.70
N GLY A 220 16.04 -15.65 13.49
CA GLY A 220 17.18 -14.76 13.26
C GLY A 220 17.84 -14.91 11.89
N ASP A 221 17.13 -15.47 10.90
CA ASP A 221 17.67 -15.86 9.59
C ASP A 221 17.00 -15.14 8.40
N CYS A 222 16.24 -14.07 8.66
CA CYS A 222 15.60 -13.29 7.60
C CYS A 222 16.60 -12.83 6.53
N GLY A 223 16.24 -13.06 5.25
CA GLY A 223 17.07 -12.68 4.11
C GLY A 223 17.35 -11.17 4.06
N VAL A 224 16.32 -10.35 4.32
CA VAL A 224 16.48 -8.90 4.47
C VAL A 224 16.34 -8.51 5.94
N LYS A 225 17.38 -7.91 6.49
CA LYS A 225 17.44 -7.44 7.88
C LYS A 225 17.04 -5.98 7.98
N PHE A 226 16.40 -5.64 9.10
CA PHE A 226 16.02 -4.28 9.47
C PHE A 226 16.62 -3.96 10.83
N LYS A 227 17.08 -2.73 11.01
CA LYS A 227 17.65 -2.25 12.27
C LYS A 227 16.56 -2.01 13.30
N TYR A 228 15.41 -1.51 12.85
CA TYR A 228 14.22 -1.31 13.66
C TYR A 228 12.99 -1.96 13.02
N ASN A 229 12.18 -2.60 13.84
CA ASN A 229 10.85 -3.11 13.49
C ASN A 229 9.81 -2.35 14.32
N LEU A 230 8.93 -1.62 13.64
CA LEU A 230 7.83 -0.88 14.28
C LEU A 230 6.50 -1.55 13.97
N HIS A 231 5.54 -1.42 14.88
CA HIS A 231 4.16 -1.86 14.66
C HIS A 231 3.23 -0.64 14.60
N GLN A 232 2.77 -0.31 13.40
CA GLN A 232 1.71 0.66 13.21
C GLN A 232 0.36 0.02 13.54
N VAL A 233 -0.39 0.68 14.41
CA VAL A 233 -1.78 0.29 14.73
C VAL A 233 -2.74 1.43 14.39
N ARG A 234 -3.98 1.05 14.16
CA ARG A 234 -5.12 1.94 13.94
C ARG A 234 -6.24 1.47 14.86
N ASN A 235 -7.17 2.36 15.18
CA ASN A 235 -8.37 2.02 15.93
C ASN A 235 -8.97 0.71 15.39
N PRO A 236 -9.15 -0.32 16.24
CA PRO A 236 -9.55 -1.62 15.74
C PRO A 236 -10.90 -1.63 15.01
N LEU A 237 -11.92 -0.91 15.50
CA LEU A 237 -13.22 -0.86 14.80
C LEU A 237 -13.11 -0.18 13.44
N ARG A 238 -12.40 0.95 13.37
CA ARG A 238 -12.15 1.65 12.08
C ARG A 238 -11.40 0.75 11.10
N THR A 239 -10.52 -0.11 11.59
CA THR A 239 -9.80 -1.08 10.75
C THR A 239 -10.72 -2.19 10.26
N ILE A 240 -11.57 -2.77 11.13
CA ILE A 240 -12.59 -3.76 10.75
C ILE A 240 -13.53 -3.18 9.69
N GLU A 241 -14.04 -1.96 9.89
CA GLU A 241 -14.88 -1.26 8.90
C GLU A 241 -14.19 -1.19 7.53
N SER A 242 -12.90 -0.89 7.52
CA SER A 242 -12.12 -0.77 6.29
C SER A 242 -11.90 -2.12 5.61
N LEU A 243 -11.69 -3.17 6.39
CA LEU A 243 -11.61 -4.54 5.90
C LEU A 243 -12.97 -5.00 5.36
N VAL A 244 -14.07 -4.62 6.01
CA VAL A 244 -15.43 -4.93 5.56
C VAL A 244 -15.70 -4.28 4.22
N VAL A 245 -15.43 -2.99 4.06
CA VAL A 245 -15.61 -2.30 2.77
C VAL A 245 -14.71 -2.91 1.69
N LYS A 246 -13.48 -3.30 2.04
CA LYS A 246 -12.54 -3.87 1.08
C LYS A 246 -12.92 -5.29 0.65
N PHE A 247 -13.42 -6.12 1.57
CA PHE A 247 -13.51 -7.57 1.41
C PHE A 247 -14.91 -8.16 1.55
N CYS A 248 -15.94 -7.38 1.84
CA CYS A 248 -17.30 -7.89 1.93
C CYS A 248 -18.12 -7.50 0.69
N ILE A 249 -18.51 -8.50 -0.10
CA ILE A 249 -19.44 -8.30 -1.22
C ILE A 249 -20.83 -8.08 -0.62
N GLY A 250 -21.35 -6.85 -0.75
CA GLY A 250 -22.65 -6.47 -0.20
C GLY A 250 -22.59 -5.73 1.14
N GLY A 251 -21.39 -5.47 1.68
CA GLY A 251 -21.20 -4.77 2.94
C GLY A 251 -21.25 -5.69 4.16
N VAL A 252 -21.69 -5.18 5.31
CA VAL A 252 -21.68 -5.86 6.62
C VAL A 252 -22.37 -7.23 6.60
N GLU A 253 -23.56 -7.33 6.04
CA GLU A 253 -24.33 -8.58 5.90
C GLU A 253 -23.93 -9.38 4.65
N GLY A 254 -22.86 -8.97 3.99
CA GLY A 254 -22.37 -9.53 2.75
C GLY A 254 -21.60 -10.83 2.90
N GLN A 255 -21.14 -11.34 1.76
CA GLN A 255 -20.24 -12.50 1.71
C GLN A 255 -18.79 -12.05 1.75
N VAL A 256 -17.96 -12.80 2.49
CA VAL A 256 -16.51 -12.60 2.49
C VAL A 256 -15.96 -12.90 1.10
N GLN A 257 -15.14 -12.00 0.56
CA GLN A 257 -14.43 -12.23 -0.68
C GLN A 257 -13.51 -13.46 -0.52
N PRO A 258 -13.48 -14.37 -1.52
CA PRO A 258 -12.64 -15.57 -1.47
C PRO A 258 -11.17 -15.27 -1.16
N ALA A 259 -10.65 -14.14 -1.63
CA ALA A 259 -9.28 -13.72 -1.38
C ALA A 259 -8.97 -13.50 0.11
N LEU A 260 -9.90 -12.91 0.89
CA LEU A 260 -9.68 -12.77 2.33
C LEU A 260 -9.72 -14.14 3.02
N LEU A 261 -10.65 -15.03 2.63
CA LEU A 261 -10.77 -16.37 3.20
C LEU A 261 -9.51 -17.21 2.94
N ALA A 262 -9.05 -17.25 1.68
CA ALA A 262 -7.86 -17.98 1.29
C ALA A 262 -6.64 -17.49 2.08
N TYR A 263 -6.50 -16.17 2.19
CA TYR A 263 -5.37 -15.56 2.85
C TYR A 263 -5.38 -15.75 4.38
N ALA A 264 -6.49 -15.40 5.04
CA ALA A 264 -6.64 -15.50 6.48
C ALA A 264 -6.60 -16.96 6.95
N GLY A 265 -7.28 -17.85 6.21
CA GLY A 265 -7.24 -19.29 6.45
C GLY A 265 -5.83 -19.86 6.31
N SER A 266 -5.04 -19.36 5.36
CA SER A 266 -3.64 -19.79 5.20
C SER A 266 -2.72 -19.28 6.31
N MET A 267 -2.90 -18.06 6.81
CA MET A 267 -2.09 -17.54 7.93
C MET A 267 -2.43 -18.17 9.27
N PHE A 268 -3.72 -18.43 9.51
CA PHE A 268 -4.24 -18.81 10.82
C PHE A 268 -5.06 -20.10 10.70
N LEU A 269 -4.37 -21.21 10.41
CA LEU A 269 -4.97 -22.55 10.19
C LEU A 269 -5.85 -23.05 11.34
N PHE A 270 -5.71 -22.48 12.54
CA PHE A 270 -6.48 -22.84 13.72
C PHE A 270 -7.91 -22.26 13.73
N HIS A 271 -8.26 -21.40 12.77
CA HIS A 271 -9.55 -20.74 12.69
C HIS A 271 -10.19 -20.93 11.31
N ASP A 272 -11.41 -21.44 11.28
CA ASP A 272 -12.17 -21.63 10.04
C ASP A 272 -12.97 -20.37 9.67
N PHE A 273 -12.33 -19.47 8.93
CA PHE A 273 -12.96 -18.23 8.44
C PHE A 273 -14.15 -18.46 7.52
N SER A 274 -14.33 -19.66 6.94
CA SER A 274 -15.45 -19.94 6.05
C SER A 274 -16.79 -20.07 6.80
N GLN A 275 -16.74 -20.23 8.13
CA GLN A 275 -17.92 -20.29 8.99
C GLN A 275 -18.34 -18.94 9.56
N ASP A 276 -17.49 -17.93 9.42
CA ASP A 276 -17.72 -16.59 9.94
C ASP A 276 -18.57 -15.75 8.98
N THR A 277 -19.32 -14.80 9.53
CA THR A 277 -19.83 -13.66 8.74
C THR A 277 -18.69 -12.79 8.26
N CYS A 278 -19.01 -11.80 7.42
CA CYS A 278 -17.97 -10.92 6.94
C CYS A 278 -17.33 -10.02 8.00
N ILE A 279 -18.12 -9.50 8.93
CA ILE A 279 -17.58 -8.79 10.11
C ILE A 279 -16.75 -9.74 10.95
N GLU A 280 -17.23 -10.96 11.21
CA GLU A 280 -16.51 -11.92 12.04
C GLU A 280 -15.15 -12.27 11.43
N ALA A 281 -15.11 -12.59 10.13
CA ALA A 281 -13.87 -12.93 9.44
C ALA A 281 -12.86 -11.77 9.45
N ALA A 282 -13.33 -10.55 9.16
CA ALA A 282 -12.50 -9.34 9.22
C ALA A 282 -11.99 -9.06 10.65
N GLY A 283 -12.86 -9.21 11.65
CA GLY A 283 -12.56 -9.00 13.05
C GLY A 283 -11.56 -10.01 13.60
N TYR A 284 -11.78 -11.31 13.37
CA TYR A 284 -10.85 -12.36 13.80
C TYR A 284 -9.50 -12.26 13.11
N PHE A 285 -9.48 -11.95 11.81
CA PHE A 285 -8.23 -11.71 11.08
C PHE A 285 -7.42 -10.57 11.72
N LEU A 286 -8.07 -9.44 12.00
CA LEU A 286 -7.44 -8.30 12.66
C LEU A 286 -6.90 -8.67 14.05
N VAL A 287 -7.71 -9.39 14.84
CA VAL A 287 -7.33 -9.86 16.18
C VAL A 287 -6.11 -10.75 16.13
N TYR A 288 -6.12 -11.80 15.32
CA TYR A 288 -5.00 -12.75 15.28
C TYR A 288 -3.72 -12.11 14.74
N TYR A 289 -3.84 -11.21 13.77
CA TYR A 289 -2.69 -10.45 13.27
C TYR A 289 -2.08 -9.58 14.38
N HIS A 290 -2.87 -8.77 15.07
CA HIS A 290 -2.35 -7.90 16.12
C HIS A 290 -1.90 -8.68 17.36
N GLU A 291 -2.57 -9.76 17.76
CA GLU A 291 -2.11 -10.65 18.83
C GLU A 291 -0.71 -11.22 18.50
N ALA A 292 -0.45 -11.62 17.25
CA ALA A 292 0.86 -12.07 16.81
C ALA A 292 1.93 -10.96 16.88
N MET A 293 1.63 -9.74 16.44
CA MET A 293 2.56 -8.62 16.53
C MET A 293 2.81 -8.19 17.98
N ILE A 294 1.78 -8.19 18.84
CA ILE A 294 1.92 -7.94 20.28
C ILE A 294 2.82 -9.00 20.92
N ALA A 295 2.66 -10.26 20.55
CA ALA A 295 3.52 -11.34 21.01
C ALA A 295 4.97 -11.16 20.53
N ALA A 296 5.18 -10.78 19.27
CA ALA A 296 6.50 -10.49 18.71
C ALA A 296 7.22 -9.34 19.45
N ARG A 297 6.48 -8.27 19.78
CA ARG A 297 6.99 -7.20 20.65
C ARG A 297 7.41 -7.70 22.02
N LYS A 298 6.61 -8.58 22.66
CA LYS A 298 6.98 -9.18 23.95
C LYS A 298 8.25 -10.04 23.87
N ARG A 299 8.56 -10.60 22.70
CA ARG A 299 9.80 -11.34 22.41
C ARG A 299 11.00 -10.44 22.07
N GLY A 300 10.79 -9.13 21.92
CA GLY A 300 11.83 -8.18 21.54
C GLY A 300 12.11 -8.12 20.02
N GLU A 301 11.25 -8.72 19.19
CA GLU A 301 11.40 -8.70 17.73
C GLU A 301 10.86 -7.41 17.09
N ILE A 302 9.94 -6.73 17.79
CA ILE A 302 9.37 -5.43 17.42
C ILE A 302 9.76 -4.42 18.49
N ASP A 303 10.47 -3.37 18.11
CA ASP A 303 11.05 -2.38 19.02
C ASP A 303 9.99 -1.48 19.66
N ALA A 304 9.03 -1.02 18.85
CA ALA A 304 7.98 -0.11 19.30
C ALA A 304 6.70 -0.28 18.49
N PHE A 305 5.61 0.29 19.00
CA PHE A 305 4.38 0.44 18.25
C PHE A 305 3.87 1.87 18.37
N TYR A 306 3.05 2.30 17.43
CA TYR A 306 2.45 3.64 17.44
C TYR A 306 1.06 3.61 16.82
N ARG A 307 0.20 4.53 17.26
CA ARG A 307 -1.13 4.72 16.68
C ARG A 307 -1.02 5.72 15.54
N ILE A 308 -1.55 5.39 14.37
CA ILE A 308 -1.48 6.32 13.24
C ILE A 308 -2.28 7.62 13.52
N GLU A 309 -3.31 7.57 14.37
CA GLU A 309 -4.16 8.72 14.69
C GLU A 309 -3.55 9.74 15.65
N ASP A 310 -2.41 9.45 16.26
CA ASP A 310 -1.73 10.35 17.21
C ASP A 310 -0.26 10.62 16.85
N THR A 311 0.23 10.00 15.77
CA THR A 311 1.65 9.98 15.46
C THR A 311 1.94 10.75 14.18
N SER A 312 2.92 11.64 14.24
CA SER A 312 3.44 12.39 13.10
C SER A 312 4.54 11.62 12.36
N ALA A 313 4.84 12.02 11.12
CA ALA A 313 5.93 11.44 10.35
C ALA A 313 7.29 11.57 11.07
N CYS A 314 7.54 12.72 11.70
CA CYS A 314 8.75 12.95 12.50
C CYS A 314 8.83 12.03 13.73
N ARG A 315 7.71 11.74 14.39
CA ARG A 315 7.70 10.81 15.52
C ARG A 315 7.97 9.37 15.07
N VAL A 316 7.42 8.95 13.93
CA VAL A 316 7.77 7.65 13.33
C VAL A 316 9.26 7.60 12.99
N ALA A 317 9.81 8.67 12.42
CA ALA A 317 11.23 8.74 12.09
C ALA A 317 12.13 8.62 13.33
N GLU A 318 11.74 9.25 14.44
CA GLU A 318 12.41 9.11 15.73
C GLU A 318 12.41 7.66 16.21
N MET A 319 11.25 6.99 16.22
CA MET A 319 11.12 5.59 16.64
C MET A 319 11.87 4.63 15.72
N ALA A 320 11.95 4.96 14.43
CA ALA A 320 12.75 4.25 13.44
C ALA A 320 14.26 4.48 13.60
N GLY A 321 14.71 5.21 14.63
CA GLY A 321 16.11 5.52 14.85
C GLY A 321 16.74 6.43 13.80
N LEU A 322 15.92 7.15 13.01
CA LEU A 322 16.41 8.04 11.94
C LEU A 322 17.08 9.31 12.46
N PHE A 323 17.06 9.55 13.78
CA PHE A 323 17.79 10.67 14.39
C PHE A 323 19.14 10.26 14.98
N SER A 324 19.44 8.97 15.00
CA SER A 324 20.69 8.47 15.54
C SER A 324 21.84 8.64 14.54
N LEU A 325 23.03 8.96 15.05
CA LEU A 325 24.26 9.04 14.25
C LEU A 325 24.66 7.68 13.66
N ASP A 326 24.18 6.59 14.26
CA ASP A 326 24.44 5.22 13.82
C ASP A 326 23.40 4.70 12.80
N THR A 327 22.62 5.59 12.18
CA THR A 327 21.61 5.26 11.18
C THR A 327 22.22 4.64 9.92
N THR A 328 21.45 3.79 9.23
CA THR A 328 21.82 3.21 7.92
C THR A 328 21.26 4.02 6.75
N VAL A 329 20.58 5.13 7.02
CA VAL A 329 20.03 6.03 6.01
C VAL A 329 21.12 6.87 5.35
N TYR A 330 20.93 7.15 4.06
CA TYR A 330 21.81 8.02 3.29
C TYR A 330 22.03 9.36 4.00
N GLU A 331 23.28 9.73 4.26
CA GLU A 331 23.65 10.85 5.14
C GLU A 331 22.93 12.18 4.82
N PRO A 332 22.80 12.61 3.55
CA PRO A 332 22.00 13.80 3.22
C PRO A 332 20.54 13.72 3.67
N ASN A 333 19.93 12.54 3.58
CA ASN A 333 18.56 12.33 4.03
C ASN A 333 18.47 12.32 5.55
N TYR A 334 19.43 11.69 6.24
CA TYR A 334 19.56 11.78 7.69
C TYR A 334 19.60 13.24 8.17
N ARG A 335 20.49 14.06 7.61
CA ARG A 335 20.61 15.49 7.96
C ARG A 335 19.33 16.26 7.65
N LYS A 336 18.67 15.95 6.53
CA LYS A 336 17.38 16.55 6.17
C LYS A 336 16.29 16.21 7.21
N VAL A 337 16.16 14.94 7.55
CA VAL A 337 15.19 14.46 8.55
C VAL A 337 15.46 15.10 9.91
N GLN A 338 16.71 15.11 10.35
CA GLN A 338 17.12 15.75 11.60
C GLN A 338 16.77 17.25 11.61
N LYS A 339 17.09 17.97 10.54
CA LYS A 339 16.78 19.40 10.40
C LYS A 339 15.26 19.65 10.43
N ILE A 340 14.47 18.86 9.70
CA ILE A 340 13.01 19.03 9.67
C ILE A 340 12.38 18.72 11.02
N CYS A 341 12.82 17.64 11.68
CA CYS A 341 12.13 17.12 12.85
C CYS A 341 12.66 17.62 14.20
N ARG A 342 13.91 18.10 14.29
CA ARG A 342 14.50 18.63 15.54
C ARG A 342 14.76 20.13 15.51
N GLU A 343 15.16 20.66 14.37
CA GLU A 343 15.49 22.08 14.20
C GLU A 343 14.38 22.87 13.49
N GLY A 344 13.38 22.16 12.99
CA GLY A 344 12.31 22.72 12.18
C GLY A 344 11.26 23.46 13.01
N ASN A 345 10.48 24.27 12.31
CA ASN A 345 9.31 24.93 12.88
C ASN A 345 8.30 23.87 13.35
N GLU A 346 7.76 23.98 14.56
CA GLU A 346 6.71 23.10 15.10
C GLU A 346 5.47 23.04 14.18
N ASN A 347 5.26 24.07 13.36
CA ASN A 347 4.21 24.14 12.35
C ASN A 347 4.51 23.35 11.07
N HIS A 348 5.65 22.67 10.96
CA HIS A 348 5.98 21.87 9.77
C HIS A 348 4.97 20.72 9.63
N PRO A 349 4.45 20.42 8.43
CA PRO A 349 3.47 19.34 8.23
C PRO A 349 3.93 17.98 8.77
N ALA A 350 5.24 17.69 8.71
CA ALA A 350 5.81 16.42 9.20
C ALA A 350 5.74 16.25 10.73
N MET A 351 5.57 17.36 11.47
CA MET A 351 5.38 17.38 12.92
C MET A 351 3.92 17.24 13.30
N GLN A 352 3.00 17.48 12.36
CA GLN A 352 1.58 17.30 12.58
C GLN A 352 1.22 15.82 12.55
N VAL A 353 0.21 15.45 13.34
CA VAL A 353 -0.37 14.11 13.30
C VAL A 353 -0.77 13.78 11.87
N VAL A 354 -0.45 12.56 11.42
CA VAL A 354 -0.81 12.12 10.08
C VAL A 354 -2.32 12.22 9.91
N LYS A 355 -2.74 13.15 9.05
CA LYS A 355 -4.15 13.33 8.76
C LYS A 355 -4.61 12.09 8.01
N GLN A 356 -5.44 11.28 8.66
CA GLN A 356 -6.25 10.31 7.95
C GLN A 356 -7.29 11.09 7.15
N GLN A 357 -6.90 11.54 5.94
CA GLN A 357 -7.88 11.92 4.93
C GLN A 357 -8.87 10.76 4.86
N LEU A 358 -10.17 11.07 5.03
CA LEU A 358 -11.32 10.15 4.98
C LEU A 358 -10.91 8.85 4.32
N ASN A 359 -10.89 7.80 5.13
CA ASN A 359 -10.40 6.49 4.75
C ASN A 359 -10.78 6.19 3.30
N LYS A 360 -9.82 6.26 2.37
CA LYS A 360 -10.12 6.19 0.93
C LYS A 360 -10.86 4.91 0.54
N VAL A 361 -10.77 3.89 1.39
CA VAL A 361 -11.51 2.65 1.29
C VAL A 361 -12.92 2.82 1.84
N ASN A 362 -13.08 3.20 3.12
CA ASN A 362 -14.38 3.44 3.74
C ASN A 362 -14.70 4.95 3.77
N LEU A 363 -15.37 5.44 2.72
CA LEU A 363 -15.89 6.80 2.63
C LEU A 363 -17.17 6.96 3.49
N ASP A 364 -17.07 6.61 4.78
CA ASP A 364 -18.19 6.57 5.74
C ASP A 364 -19.37 5.69 5.29
N GLN A 365 -19.08 4.59 4.59
CA GLN A 365 -20.06 3.61 4.12
C GLN A 365 -20.47 2.62 5.22
N VAL A 366 -19.56 2.35 6.16
CA VAL A 366 -19.76 1.41 7.26
C VAL A 366 -19.31 2.05 8.55
N HIS A 367 -20.19 2.05 9.56
CA HIS A 367 -19.86 2.40 10.93
C HIS A 367 -20.32 1.27 11.86
N LEU A 368 -19.38 0.67 12.57
CA LEU A 368 -19.61 -0.41 13.52
C LEU A 368 -19.65 0.15 14.94
N GLY A 369 -20.56 -0.38 15.74
CA GLY A 369 -20.56 -0.30 17.19
C GLY A 369 -20.24 -1.65 17.83
N TRP A 370 -20.19 -1.68 19.15
CA TRP A 370 -19.88 -2.90 19.91
C TRP A 370 -20.87 -4.04 19.66
N GLY A 371 -22.17 -3.71 19.59
CA GLY A 371 -23.23 -4.68 19.33
C GLY A 371 -23.12 -5.39 17.98
N ASP A 372 -22.44 -4.80 16.99
CA ASP A 372 -22.24 -5.41 15.67
C ASP A 372 -21.25 -6.59 15.71
N LEU A 373 -20.46 -6.70 16.78
CA LEU A 373 -19.52 -7.80 16.98
C LEU A 373 -20.14 -9.00 17.72
N HIS A 374 -21.43 -8.93 18.07
CA HIS A 374 -22.14 -10.01 18.75
C HIS A 374 -22.55 -11.12 17.78
N GLY A 375 -22.41 -12.38 18.21
CA GLY A 375 -22.93 -13.53 17.49
C GLY A 375 -24.45 -13.46 17.31
N GLY A 376 -24.94 -14.06 16.24
CA GLY A 376 -26.33 -13.97 15.79
C GLY A 376 -26.69 -12.68 15.03
N MET A 377 -25.81 -11.67 15.02
CA MET A 377 -25.96 -10.48 14.18
C MET A 377 -25.40 -10.72 12.77
N HIS A 378 -25.89 -9.96 11.79
CA HIS A 378 -25.32 -9.90 10.43
C HIS A 378 -25.16 -11.26 9.74
N GLY A 379 -26.08 -12.19 10.00
CA GLY A 379 -26.07 -13.55 9.42
C GLY A 379 -25.15 -14.54 10.14
N SER A 380 -24.69 -14.24 11.35
CA SER A 380 -23.79 -15.10 12.11
C SER A 380 -24.43 -16.44 12.48
N LYS A 381 -23.67 -17.51 12.23
CA LYS A 381 -24.03 -18.88 12.62
C LYS A 381 -23.85 -19.13 14.12
N ARG A 382 -23.21 -18.20 14.83
CA ARG A 382 -22.98 -18.31 16.27
C ARG A 382 -24.29 -18.06 17.02
N LYS A 383 -24.35 -18.55 18.26
CA LYS A 383 -25.51 -18.30 19.13
C LYS A 383 -25.71 -16.81 19.32
N ASN A 384 -26.97 -16.37 19.32
CA ASN A 384 -27.34 -14.99 19.62
C ASN A 384 -26.66 -14.53 20.91
N GLY A 385 -25.94 -13.40 20.85
CA GLY A 385 -25.25 -12.81 21.98
C GLY A 385 -23.89 -13.41 22.32
N ASP A 386 -23.26 -14.22 21.45
CA ASP A 386 -21.84 -14.57 21.61
C ASP A 386 -20.97 -13.31 21.54
N THR A 387 -20.33 -12.94 22.66
CA THR A 387 -19.49 -11.74 22.80
C THR A 387 -18.00 -12.03 22.63
N THR A 388 -17.61 -13.20 22.11
CA THR A 388 -16.20 -13.62 22.03
C THR A 388 -15.36 -12.67 21.16
N LEU A 389 -15.86 -12.30 19.99
CA LEU A 389 -15.16 -11.36 19.10
C LEU A 389 -15.08 -9.97 19.73
N GLU A 390 -16.20 -9.45 20.22
CA GLU A 390 -16.28 -8.17 20.94
C GLU A 390 -15.24 -8.09 22.07
N LYS A 391 -15.18 -9.09 22.95
CA LYS A 391 -14.22 -9.17 24.06
C LYS A 391 -12.77 -9.14 23.57
N LYS A 392 -12.47 -9.85 22.48
CA LYS A 392 -11.14 -9.85 21.87
C LYS A 392 -10.77 -8.48 21.29
N VAL A 393 -11.71 -7.83 20.60
CA VAL A 393 -11.49 -6.48 20.04
C VAL A 393 -11.33 -5.46 21.17
N ARG A 394 -12.15 -5.49 22.22
CA ARG A 394 -11.97 -4.64 23.42
C ARG A 394 -10.61 -4.87 24.08
N ASN A 395 -10.15 -6.12 24.16
CA ASN A 395 -8.81 -6.40 24.66
C ASN A 395 -7.72 -5.73 23.79
N LEU A 396 -7.87 -5.68 22.46
CA LEU A 396 -6.97 -4.90 21.62
C LEU A 396 -7.03 -3.41 21.95
N TYR A 397 -8.21 -2.82 22.18
CA TYR A 397 -8.32 -1.41 22.58
C TYR A 397 -7.47 -1.13 23.83
N LYS A 398 -7.61 -1.97 24.86
CA LYS A 398 -6.84 -1.84 26.11
C LYS A 398 -5.34 -1.95 25.87
N VAL A 399 -4.90 -2.97 25.13
CA VAL A 399 -3.47 -3.23 24.89
C VAL A 399 -2.84 -2.17 23.99
N LEU A 400 -3.60 -1.63 23.04
CA LEU A 400 -3.15 -0.63 22.07
C LEU A 400 -3.39 0.81 22.56
N GLY A 401 -4.02 1.00 23.72
CA GLY A 401 -4.22 2.30 24.36
C GLY A 401 -5.36 3.15 23.79
N TYR A 402 -6.36 2.56 23.14
CA TYR A 402 -7.56 3.27 22.67
C TYR A 402 -8.63 3.36 23.78
N ASP A 403 -9.37 4.48 23.82
CA ASP A 403 -10.50 4.66 24.75
C ASP A 403 -11.77 4.04 24.17
N GLU A 404 -12.21 2.92 24.75
CA GLU A 404 -13.42 2.20 24.32
C GLU A 404 -14.70 3.04 24.42
N ARG A 405 -14.73 4.08 25.26
CA ARG A 405 -15.92 4.92 25.50
C ARG A 405 -16.22 5.88 24.35
N GLN A 406 -15.28 6.05 23.43
CA GLN A 406 -15.48 6.88 22.24
C GLN A 406 -16.30 6.16 21.16
N GLU A 407 -16.52 4.85 21.32
CA GLU A 407 -17.22 4.02 20.35
C GLU A 407 -18.70 3.84 20.73
N LEU A 408 -19.54 3.68 19.70
CA LEU A 408 -20.99 3.50 19.87
C LEU A 408 -21.31 2.10 20.42
N GLU A 409 -22.30 2.01 21.30
CA GLU A 409 -22.82 0.71 21.76
C GLU A 409 -23.53 -0.06 20.64
N VAL A 410 -24.20 0.66 19.73
CA VAL A 410 -24.89 0.10 18.56
C VAL A 410 -24.47 0.88 17.32
N GLY A 411 -24.02 0.19 16.27
CA GLY A 411 -23.68 0.83 15.01
C GLY A 411 -24.89 1.42 14.32
N VAL A 412 -24.69 2.55 13.63
CA VAL A 412 -25.70 3.11 12.73
C VAL A 412 -25.38 2.58 11.34
N VAL A 413 -26.23 1.68 10.83
CA VAL A 413 -26.19 1.33 9.40
C VAL A 413 -26.67 2.54 8.64
N LEU A 414 -25.72 3.30 8.06
CA LEU A 414 -26.08 4.39 7.17
C LEU A 414 -26.76 3.80 5.93
N PRO A 415 -27.92 4.34 5.51
CA PRO A 415 -28.61 3.85 4.34
C PRO A 415 -27.66 3.90 3.13
N LYS A 416 -27.58 2.79 2.41
CA LYS A 416 -26.78 2.65 1.19
C LYS A 416 -27.11 3.85 0.27
N PRO A 417 -26.12 4.66 -0.16
CA PRO A 417 -26.41 5.74 -1.10
C PRO A 417 -27.04 5.10 -2.33
N SER A 418 -28.28 5.47 -2.61
CA SER A 418 -29.01 5.01 -3.79
C SER A 418 -28.19 5.38 -5.01
N ALA A 419 -27.76 4.38 -5.77
CA ALA A 419 -27.07 4.56 -7.04
C ALA A 419 -28.00 5.33 -7.99
N GLY A 420 -27.84 6.64 -8.05
CA GLY A 420 -28.74 7.53 -8.78
C GLY A 420 -28.61 8.99 -8.37
N GLN A 421 -27.43 9.56 -8.54
CA GLN A 421 -27.26 11.00 -8.75
C GLN A 421 -25.93 11.22 -9.50
N GLU A 422 -26.03 11.19 -10.83
CA GLU A 422 -25.09 11.88 -11.71
C GLU A 422 -25.21 13.39 -11.44
N LEU A 423 -24.07 14.05 -11.25
CA LEU A 423 -23.81 15.43 -11.66
C LEU A 423 -22.32 15.60 -11.93
#